data_AF-A0A9X2WXE6-F1
#
_entry.id   AF-A0A9X2WXE6-F1
#
_cell.length_a   1.000
_cell.length_b   1.000
_cell.length_c   1.000
_cell.angle_alpha   90.00
_cell.angle_beta   90.00
_cell.angle_gamma   90.00
#
_symmetry.space_group_name_H-M   'P 1'
#
loop_
_entity.id
_entity.type
_entity.pdbx_description
1 polymer ?
#
loop_
_entity_poly.entity_id
_entity_poly.type
_entity_poly.pdbx_seq_one_letter_code
_entity_poly.pdbx_strand_id
1 'polypeptide(L)'
;MLQLIFLLSTLLACLLFYLTNKQQKLFASSLPKRPWRLLAYGVAFVSLIGWLSLFTLSAAIFIWLALLMLLMGLVPFISLFGRK
;
A
#
# COMPACT_ATOMS: atom_id res chain seq x y z
N MET A 1 17.49 -7.64 0.75
CA MET A 1 17.46 -6.22 1.16
C MET A 1 16.50 -5.39 0.30
N LEU A 2 16.71 -5.26 -1.03
CA LEU A 2 15.82 -4.47 -1.91
C LEU A 2 14.36 -4.97 -1.95
N GLN A 3 14.13 -6.28 -1.97
CA GLN A 3 12.78 -6.87 -1.94
C GLN A 3 11.96 -6.41 -0.72
N LEU A 4 12.61 -6.33 0.46
CA LEU A 4 11.96 -5.86 1.69
C LEU A 4 11.59 -4.37 1.56
N ILE A 5 12.45 -3.56 0.96
CA ILE A 5 12.17 -2.13 0.72
C ILE A 5 10.95 -1.97 -0.21
N PHE A 6 10.85 -2.75 -1.28
CA PHE A 6 9.71 -2.68 -2.21
C PHE A 6 8.42 -3.24 -1.61
N LEU A 7 8.52 -4.25 -0.76
CA LEU A 7 7.40 -4.73 0.05
C LEU A 7 6.91 -3.64 1.01
N LEU A 8 7.80 -3.02 1.78
CA LEU A 8 7.46 -1.94 2.71
C LEU A 8 6.91 -0.71 1.99
N SER A 9 7.43 -0.38 0.81
CA SER A 9 6.89 0.67 -0.05
C SER A 9 5.46 0.36 -0.51
N THR A 10 5.20 -0.88 -0.93
CA THR A 10 3.85 -1.32 -1.33
C THR A 10 2.88 -1.29 -0.14
N LEU A 11 3.34 -1.68 1.05
CA LEU A 11 2.58 -1.58 2.30
C LEU A 11 2.26 -0.11 2.64
N LEU A 12 3.24 0.78 2.55
CA LEU A 12 3.05 2.21 2.78
C LEU A 12 2.01 2.81 1.83
N ALA A 13 2.07 2.45 0.54
CA ALA A 13 1.05 2.87 -0.42
C ALA A 13 -0.35 2.38 -0.02
N CYS A 14 -0.49 1.11 0.37
CA CYS A 14 -1.75 0.53 0.83
C CYS A 14 -2.30 1.22 2.08
N LEU A 15 -1.41 1.54 3.04
CA LEU A 15 -1.76 2.31 4.23
C LEU A 15 -2.28 3.70 3.84
N LEU A 16 -1.57 4.43 2.97
CA LEU A 16 -2.03 5.75 2.50
C LEU A 16 -3.38 5.68 1.76
N PHE A 17 -3.60 4.65 0.95
CA PHE A 17 -4.90 4.40 0.32
C PHE A 17 -6.00 4.19 1.35
N TYR A 18 -5.74 3.37 2.36
CA TYR A 18 -6.72 3.10 3.42
C TYR A 18 -7.01 4.36 4.24
N LEU A 19 -5.98 5.07 4.71
CA LEU A 19 -6.11 6.24 5.57
C LEU A 19 -6.83 7.42 4.90
N THR A 20 -6.81 7.48 3.56
CA THR A 20 -7.56 8.48 2.78
C THR A 20 -9.01 8.08 2.47
N ASN A 21 -9.42 6.86 2.81
CA ASN A 21 -10.80 6.42 2.69
C ASN A 21 -11.63 6.90 3.90
N LYS A 22 -12.89 7.28 3.65
CA LYS A 22 -13.82 7.71 4.71
C LYS A 22 -14.15 6.59 5.71
N GLN A 23 -14.12 5.33 5.27
CA GLN A 23 -14.46 4.15 6.07
C GLN A 23 -13.28 3.62 6.90
N GLN A 24 -12.14 4.34 6.91
CA GLN A 24 -10.99 3.95 7.71
C GLN A 24 -11.33 4.04 9.20
N LYS A 25 -10.83 3.08 9.98
CA LYS A 25 -11.07 2.95 11.42
C LYS A 25 -9.81 3.08 12.29
N LEU A 26 -8.70 3.54 11.70
CA LEU A 26 -7.41 3.73 12.40
C LEU A 26 -7.28 5.12 13.04
N PHE A 27 -7.76 6.16 12.37
CA PHE A 27 -7.78 7.53 12.89
C PHE A 27 -9.21 8.01 13.12
N ALA A 28 -9.38 9.00 14.00
CA ALA A 28 -10.67 9.63 14.27
C ALA A 28 -11.29 10.29 13.00
N SER A 29 -10.45 10.75 12.08
CA SER A 29 -10.88 11.32 10.80
C SER A 29 -9.97 10.83 9.66
N SER A 30 -10.54 10.69 8.46
CA SER A 30 -9.79 10.31 7.27
C SER A 30 -8.81 11.40 6.85
N LEU A 31 -7.62 11.01 6.37
CA LEU A 31 -6.69 11.94 5.75
C LEU A 31 -7.33 12.66 4.55
N PRO A 32 -6.98 13.93 4.29
CA PRO A 32 -7.50 14.64 3.14
C PRO A 32 -7.09 13.93 1.85
N LYS A 33 -8.04 13.74 0.93
CA LYS A 33 -7.82 12.96 -0.31
C LYS A 33 -6.64 13.51 -1.12
N ARG A 34 -6.48 14.82 -1.20
CA ARG A 34 -5.30 15.47 -1.78
C ARG A 34 -4.54 16.14 -0.62
N PRO A 35 -3.21 15.97 -0.48
CA PRO A 35 -2.26 15.36 -1.43
C PRO A 35 -2.05 13.84 -1.25
N TRP A 36 -2.54 13.25 -0.16
CA TRP A 36 -2.15 11.90 0.26
C TRP A 36 -2.51 10.78 -0.72
N ARG A 37 -3.61 10.89 -1.47
CA ARG A 37 -3.97 9.90 -2.49
C ARG A 37 -3.00 9.94 -3.68
N LEU A 38 -2.50 11.12 -4.05
CA LEU A 38 -1.48 11.26 -5.10
C LEU A 38 -0.15 10.66 -4.65
N LEU A 39 0.23 10.90 -3.40
CA LEU A 39 1.40 10.24 -2.80
C LEU A 39 1.25 8.72 -2.80
N ALA A 40 0.06 8.19 -2.46
CA ALA A 40 -0.18 6.75 -2.51
C ALA A 40 0.03 6.16 -3.93
N TYR A 41 -0.48 6.82 -4.97
CA TYR A 41 -0.23 6.41 -6.36
C TYR A 41 1.26 6.48 -6.73
N GLY A 42 1.93 7.57 -6.34
CA GLY A 42 3.36 7.72 -6.58
C GLY A 42 4.20 6.62 -5.92
N VAL A 43 3.94 6.33 -4.65
CA VAL A 43 4.65 5.27 -3.90
C VAL A 43 4.34 3.89 -4.50
N ALA A 44 3.09 3.59 -4.86
CA ALA A 44 2.73 2.34 -5.51
C ALA A 44 3.43 2.17 -6.87
N PHE A 45 3.54 3.25 -7.65
CA PHE A 45 4.22 3.22 -8.94
C PHE A 45 5.74 3.04 -8.78
N VAL A 46 6.35 3.73 -7.82
CA VAL A 46 7.78 3.54 -7.50
C VAL A 46 8.06 2.12 -7.02
N SER A 47 7.14 1.50 -6.27
CA SER A 47 7.32 0.10 -5.86
C SER A 47 7.26 -0.87 -7.04
N LEU A 48 6.41 -0.62 -8.05
CA LEU A 48 6.38 -1.39 -9.30
C LEU A 48 7.72 -1.29 -10.05
N ILE A 49 8.27 -0.08 -10.19
CA ILE A 49 9.59 0.12 -10.81
C ILE A 49 10.66 -0.69 -10.05
N GLY A 50 10.59 -0.69 -8.72
CA GLY A 50 11.43 -1.53 -7.87
C GLY A 50 11.32 -3.02 -8.22
N TRP A 51 10.11 -3.56 -8.29
CA TRP A 51 9.90 -4.96 -8.68
C TRP A 51 10.39 -5.29 -10.09
N LEU A 52 10.24 -4.36 -11.05
CA LEU A 52 10.73 -4.50 -12.43
C LEU A 52 12.26 -4.57 -12.52
N SER A 53 12.99 -4.01 -11.54
CA SER A 53 14.45 -4.12 -11.48
C SER A 53 14.95 -5.51 -11.03
N LEU A 54 14.08 -6.33 -10.43
CA LEU A 54 14.45 -7.63 -9.87
C LEU A 54 13.87 -8.82 -10.64
N PHE A 55 12.76 -8.63 -11.33
CA PHE A 55 11.99 -9.70 -11.96
C PHE A 55 11.66 -9.37 -13.42
N THR A 56 11.25 -10.39 -14.18
CA THR A 56 10.68 -10.19 -15.50
C THR A 56 9.40 -9.37 -15.41
N LEU A 57 9.02 -8.70 -16.51
CA LEU A 57 7.83 -7.85 -16.58
C LEU A 57 6.58 -8.55 -16.03
N SER A 58 6.30 -9.77 -16.48
CA SER A 58 5.13 -10.54 -16.05
C SER A 58 5.16 -10.89 -14.56
N ALA A 59 6.31 -11.32 -14.05
CA ALA A 59 6.47 -11.68 -12.64
C ALA A 59 6.37 -10.44 -11.72
N ALA A 60 6.97 -9.33 -12.13
CA ALA A 60 6.91 -8.07 -11.39
C ALA A 60 5.47 -7.53 -11.29
N ILE A 61 4.73 -7.50 -12.41
CA ILE A 61 3.32 -7.08 -12.42
C ILE A 61 2.49 -8.01 -11.55
N PHE A 62 2.70 -9.33 -11.66
CA PHE A 62 1.97 -10.31 -10.87
C PHE A 62 2.19 -10.11 -9.36
N ILE A 63 3.44 -10.05 -8.90
CA ILE A 63 3.77 -9.85 -7.48
C ILE A 63 3.24 -8.52 -6.99
N TRP A 64 3.39 -7.45 -7.77
CA TRP A 64 2.92 -6.13 -7.40
C TRP A 64 1.40 -6.08 -7.21
N LEU A 65 0.63 -6.63 -8.14
CA LEU A 65 -0.83 -6.72 -8.02
C LEU A 65 -1.26 -7.65 -6.88
N ALA A 66 -0.61 -8.81 -6.74
CA ALA A 66 -0.91 -9.75 -5.66
C ALA A 66 -0.68 -9.11 -4.28
N LEU A 67 0.42 -8.38 -4.11
CA LEU A 67 0.71 -7.64 -2.88
C LEU A 67 -0.30 -6.51 -2.64
N LEU A 68 -0.68 -5.74 -3.67
CA LEU A 68 -1.70 -4.70 -3.52
C LEU A 68 -3.04 -5.29 -3.07
N MET A 69 -3.50 -6.37 -3.70
CA MET A 69 -4.75 -7.05 -3.32
C MET A 69 -4.69 -7.59 -1.89
N LEU A 70 -3.62 -8.30 -1.56
CA LEU A 70 -3.43 -8.88 -0.23
C LEU A 70 -3.37 -7.80 0.85
N LEU A 71 -2.51 -6.79 0.68
CA LEU A 71 -2.29 -5.76 1.68
C LEU A 71 -3.50 -4.82 1.80
N MET A 72 -4.18 -4.46 0.71
CA MET A 72 -5.43 -3.70 0.82
C MET A 72 -6.52 -4.49 1.56
N GLY A 73 -6.54 -5.82 1.41
CA GLY A 73 -7.42 -6.69 2.19
C GLY A 73 -7.04 -6.76 3.67
N LEU A 74 -5.75 -6.80 4.00
CA LEU A 74 -5.25 -6.95 5.37
C LEU A 74 -5.20 -5.65 6.17
N VAL A 75 -4.89 -4.52 5.53
CA VAL A 75 -4.72 -3.21 6.21
C VAL A 75 -5.92 -2.81 7.09
N PRO A 76 -7.19 -3.00 6.68
CA PRO A 76 -8.34 -2.71 7.54
C PRO A 76 -8.32 -3.47 8.87
N PHE A 77 -7.78 -4.70 8.90
CA PHE A 77 -7.71 -5.51 10.12
C PHE A 77 -6.72 -4.97 11.16
N ILE A 78 -5.81 -4.06 10.77
CA ILE A 78 -4.93 -3.36 11.72
C ILE A 78 -5.76 -2.62 12.77
N SER A 79 -6.93 -2.09 12.37
CA SER A 79 -7.84 -1.40 13.30
C SER A 79 -8.43 -2.29 14.39
N LEU A 80 -8.37 -3.62 14.26
CA LEU A 80 -8.87 -4.55 15.28
C LEU A 80 -7.90 -4.70 16.46
N PHE A 81 -6.59 -4.56 16.25
CA PHE A 81 -5.59 -4.74 17.32
C PHE A 81 -5.67 -3.66 18.41
N GLY A 82 -6.27 -2.50 18.11
CA GLY A 82 -6.44 -1.38 19.04
C GLY A 82 -7.76 -1.35 19.81
N ARG A 83 -8.69 -2.27 19.53
CA ARG A 83 -9.97 -2.36 20.25
C ARG A 83 -9.76 -3.18 21.53
N LYS A 84 -9.51 -2.49 22.64
CA LYS A 84 -9.75 -3.01 24.00
C LYS A 84 -11.21 -2.82 24.36
#